data_AF-A0A2V9UDB9-F1
#
_entry.id   AF-A0A2V9UDB9-F1
#
_cell.length_a   1.000
_cell.length_b   1.000
_cell.length_c   1.000
_cell.angle_alpha   90.00
_cell.angle_beta   90.00
_cell.angle_gamma   90.00
#
_symmetry.space_group_name_H-M   'P 1'
#
loop_
_entity.id
_entity.type
_entity.pdbx_description
1 polymer ?
#
loop_
_entity_poly.entity_id
_entity_poly.type
_entity_poly.pdbx_seq_one_letter_code
_entity_poly.pdbx_strand_id
1 'polypeptide(L)'
;MTSEERWQAARTGLKNFKAGMRAGSRRMTVPRTLLFRCDASIAMGTGHAMRCLALAQAWQDAGGKVTFAMAEATPSIEARVRMEGADVVRLPGLPGSMEDSGRMCDLAHKEKAEWAVVDGYQFDSAYQSAVRDAGLKLLLIDDHGAAPPYSADLVLNQNVHAKEDLYRERAPDTRLLLGPRYILLRREFAFWRNRTFEIAPRARRILVSMGGSDPENVTEQILKILLSESDLELTVVVGGSSPHLANIGRLVEEANCPIRLLKDVSDMPALMVWADLVVAGAGTTSWELCMMGSPALLCVLAPNQEKIAGELARLGAAVNLGYAGRIPAHKIGKVLCDLLPTPARREKMSARGRELVDGHGAERVLAFLWGDLVLRRTIESDCRPCWEWRNDPAAYAVSQEGVAQSHVSPRARNVGNPAAYAVSFPREAVAWERYMEWFRARLADPQSILYTAMNRRGDPMGMVHCQLDGTRAVLSINVGSAFRGKGNGRKIVLLAIEELFRTSGVRTIDAFVRISNRPSIRLFERAGFRKVGIETVLGEQAIRYVLHKSVGM
;
A
#
# COMPACT_ATOMS: atom_id res chain seq x y z
N MET A 1 19.83 29.51 0.22
CA MET A 1 18.80 29.03 1.15
C MET A 1 19.49 28.62 2.43
N THR A 2 19.18 29.25 3.56
CA THR A 2 19.75 28.90 4.87
C THR A 2 19.28 27.49 5.30
N SER A 3 19.96 26.90 6.30
CA SER A 3 19.58 25.59 6.85
C SER A 3 18.14 25.57 7.38
N GLU A 4 17.73 26.66 8.02
CA GLU A 4 16.39 26.87 8.56
C GLU A 4 15.33 27.02 7.45
N GLU A 5 15.64 27.73 6.36
CA GLU A 5 14.73 27.90 5.22
C GLU A 5 14.47 26.58 4.47
N ARG A 6 15.51 25.77 4.23
CA ARG A 6 15.36 24.43 3.59
C ARG A 6 14.45 23.53 4.43
N TRP A 7 14.59 23.57 5.75
CA TRP A 7 13.78 22.80 6.68
C TRP A 7 12.32 23.24 6.70
N GLN A 8 12.06 24.54 6.80
CA GLN A 8 10.70 25.09 6.84
C GLN A 8 9.97 24.87 5.51
N ALA A 9 10.67 25.00 4.38
CA ALA A 9 10.12 24.69 3.06
C ALA A 9 9.72 23.20 2.94
N ALA A 10 10.56 22.28 3.43
CA ALA A 10 10.27 20.85 3.44
C ALA A 10 9.04 20.51 4.31
N ARG A 11 8.97 21.03 5.55
CA ARG A 11 7.83 20.81 6.45
C ARG A 11 6.52 21.35 5.90
N THR A 12 6.55 22.52 5.29
CA THR A 12 5.35 23.18 4.75
C THR A 12 4.77 22.38 3.58
N GLY A 13 5.64 21.89 2.67
CA GLY A 13 5.22 21.01 1.58
C GLY A 13 4.57 19.71 2.06
N LEU A 14 5.17 19.04 3.06
CA LEU A 14 4.62 17.78 3.60
C LEU A 14 3.30 17.99 4.36
N LYS A 15 3.16 19.08 5.13
CA LYS A 15 1.90 19.42 5.81
C LYS A 15 0.75 19.59 4.82
N ASN A 16 0.97 20.34 3.74
CA ASN A 16 -0.02 20.57 2.69
C ASN A 16 -0.38 19.27 1.94
N PHE A 17 0.61 18.41 1.68
CA PHE A 17 0.37 17.10 1.07
C PHE A 17 -0.43 16.16 1.98
N LYS A 18 -0.11 16.07 3.27
CA LYS A 18 -0.86 15.26 4.27
C LYS A 18 -2.31 15.76 4.41
N ALA A 19 -2.52 17.07 4.39
CA ALA A 19 -3.85 17.67 4.37
C ALA A 19 -4.62 17.29 3.08
N GLY A 20 -3.95 17.33 1.92
CA GLY A 20 -4.51 16.92 0.63
C GLY A 20 -4.83 15.42 0.53
N MET A 21 -4.02 14.53 1.11
CA MET A 21 -4.32 13.08 1.16
C MET A 21 -5.51 12.78 2.09
N ARG A 22 -5.65 13.50 3.21
CA ARG A 22 -6.83 13.39 4.09
C ARG A 22 -8.10 13.99 3.46
N ALA A 23 -7.95 14.93 2.52
CA ALA A 23 -9.04 15.54 1.75
C ALA A 23 -9.32 14.83 0.41
N GLY A 24 -8.48 13.87 0.01
CA GLY A 24 -8.62 13.06 -1.20
C GLY A 24 -9.78 12.08 -1.08
N SER A 25 -10.52 11.89 -2.18
CA SER A 25 -11.82 11.20 -2.22
C SER A 25 -11.86 9.91 -1.38
N ARG A 26 -12.79 9.87 -0.41
CA ARG A 26 -13.12 8.69 0.39
C ARG A 26 -13.52 7.54 -0.55
N ARG A 27 -12.57 6.64 -0.81
CA ARG A 27 -12.82 5.27 -1.26
C ARG A 27 -13.53 4.56 -0.12
N MET A 28 -14.73 4.06 -0.33
CA MET A 28 -15.48 3.37 0.70
C MET A 28 -15.82 1.96 0.21
N THR A 29 -15.16 1.00 0.83
CA THR A 29 -15.50 -0.43 0.83
C THR A 29 -16.11 -0.78 2.19
N VAL A 30 -16.85 -1.88 2.31
CA VAL A 30 -17.04 -2.57 3.60
C VAL A 30 -15.65 -2.69 4.24
N PRO A 31 -15.42 -2.16 5.46
CA PRO A 31 -14.07 -2.08 6.00
C PRO A 31 -13.57 -3.50 6.21
N ARG A 32 -12.69 -3.95 5.31
CA ARG A 32 -11.94 -5.18 5.49
C ARG A 32 -10.98 -4.95 6.65
N THR A 33 -10.99 -5.85 7.62
CA THR A 33 -10.05 -5.80 8.73
C THR A 33 -8.76 -6.52 8.30
N LEU A 34 -7.62 -5.84 8.48
CA LEU A 34 -6.30 -6.46 8.46
C LEU A 34 -5.78 -6.50 9.89
N LEU A 35 -5.50 -7.71 10.37
CA LEU A 35 -4.99 -7.92 11.71
C LEU A 35 -3.47 -8.12 11.66
N PHE A 36 -2.73 -7.29 12.39
CA PHE A 36 -1.29 -7.43 12.54
C PHE A 36 -0.96 -8.11 13.85
N ARG A 37 -0.09 -9.12 13.84
CA ARG A 37 0.57 -9.67 15.03
C ARG A 37 2.04 -9.31 14.96
N CYS A 38 2.44 -8.33 15.76
CA CYS A 38 3.83 -7.95 15.92
C CYS A 38 4.04 -7.33 17.30
N ASP A 39 5.28 -7.30 17.74
CA ASP A 39 5.67 -6.78 19.05
C ASP A 39 6.72 -5.68 18.90
N ALA A 40 6.81 -4.83 19.92
CA ALA A 40 7.87 -3.83 20.06
C ALA A 40 8.26 -3.67 21.53
N SER A 41 9.55 -3.86 21.80
CA SER A 41 10.16 -3.68 23.12
C SER A 41 11.48 -2.92 22.99
N ILE A 42 12.06 -2.50 24.12
CA ILE A 42 13.37 -1.82 24.10
C ILE A 42 14.45 -2.76 23.53
N ALA A 43 14.40 -4.03 23.94
CA ALA A 43 15.37 -5.06 23.55
C ALA A 43 15.26 -5.46 22.08
N MET A 44 14.05 -5.74 21.58
CA MET A 44 13.87 -6.12 20.16
C MET A 44 13.89 -4.92 19.20
N GLY A 45 13.69 -3.71 19.74
CA GLY A 45 13.50 -2.50 18.97
C GLY A 45 12.08 -2.35 18.40
N THR A 46 11.92 -1.39 17.50
CA THR A 46 10.60 -0.98 16.96
C THR A 46 10.42 -1.32 15.49
N GLY A 47 11.41 -1.95 14.85
CA GLY A 47 11.43 -2.18 13.40
C GLY A 47 10.21 -2.94 12.88
N HIS A 48 9.82 -4.02 13.56
CA HIS A 48 8.65 -4.85 13.23
C HIS A 48 7.37 -4.00 13.22
N ALA A 49 7.06 -3.34 14.34
CA ALA A 49 5.88 -2.48 14.44
C ALA A 49 5.88 -1.34 13.41
N MET A 50 7.03 -0.71 13.14
CA MET A 50 7.11 0.41 12.20
C MET A 50 6.96 0.00 10.73
N ARG A 51 7.42 -1.20 10.32
CA ARG A 51 7.17 -1.71 8.96
C ARG A 51 5.75 -2.25 8.80
N CYS A 52 5.18 -2.87 9.84
CA CYS A 52 3.76 -3.19 9.89
C CYS A 52 2.90 -1.92 9.78
N LEU A 53 3.27 -0.83 10.45
CA LEU A 53 2.58 0.46 10.36
C LEU A 53 2.59 1.02 8.92
N ALA A 54 3.68 0.86 8.18
CA ALA A 54 3.73 1.26 6.77
C ALA A 54 2.70 0.51 5.91
N LEU A 55 2.56 -0.81 6.10
CA LEU A 55 1.54 -1.60 5.41
C LEU A 55 0.12 -1.27 5.91
N ALA A 56 -0.04 -1.04 7.21
CA ALA A 56 -1.31 -0.59 7.81
C ALA A 56 -1.79 0.73 7.20
N GLN A 57 -0.89 1.70 7.03
CA GLN A 57 -1.20 2.97 6.37
C GLN A 57 -1.70 2.76 4.94
N ALA A 58 -1.06 1.89 4.16
CA ALA A 58 -1.48 1.56 2.81
C ALA A 58 -2.86 0.86 2.79
N TRP A 59 -3.14 -0.02 3.75
CA TRP A 59 -4.44 -0.67 3.92
C TRP A 59 -5.56 0.31 4.28
N GLN A 60 -5.29 1.25 5.19
CA GLN A 60 -6.23 2.32 5.54
C GLN A 60 -6.48 3.27 4.36
N ASP A 61 -5.46 3.60 3.57
CA ASP A 61 -5.60 4.41 2.35
C ASP A 61 -6.50 3.71 1.29
N ALA A 62 -6.58 2.38 1.33
CA ALA A 62 -7.51 1.60 0.52
C ALA A 62 -8.93 1.54 1.09
N GLY A 63 -9.16 2.07 2.30
CA GLY A 63 -10.46 2.12 2.99
C GLY A 63 -10.66 1.01 4.04
N GLY A 64 -9.59 0.29 4.43
CA GLY A 64 -9.68 -0.84 5.36
C GLY A 64 -9.51 -0.45 6.83
N LYS A 65 -10.03 -1.30 7.72
CA LYS A 65 -9.79 -1.23 9.16
C LYS A 65 -8.49 -1.96 9.50
N VAL A 66 -7.72 -1.44 10.46
CA VAL A 66 -6.50 -2.08 10.96
C VAL A 66 -6.58 -2.28 12.46
N THR A 67 -6.14 -3.44 12.90
CA THR A 67 -5.94 -3.78 14.31
C THR A 67 -4.55 -4.36 14.51
N PHE A 68 -3.85 -3.93 15.56
CA PHE A 68 -2.58 -4.48 16.02
C PHE A 68 -2.79 -5.31 17.27
N ALA A 69 -2.51 -6.60 17.17
CA ALA A 69 -2.42 -7.54 18.26
C ALA A 69 -0.97 -7.59 18.77
N MET A 70 -0.74 -7.06 19.98
CA MET A 70 0.60 -6.91 20.55
C MET A 70 0.65 -7.51 21.96
N ALA A 71 1.57 -8.43 22.21
CA ALA A 71 1.88 -8.88 23.55
C ALA A 71 2.80 -7.88 24.26
N GLU A 72 3.82 -7.42 23.55
CA GLU A 72 4.74 -6.38 23.99
C GLU A 72 4.62 -5.14 23.10
N ALA A 73 4.37 -3.99 23.72
CA ALA A 73 4.39 -2.69 23.04
C ALA A 73 4.93 -1.63 23.98
N THR A 74 5.89 -0.83 23.49
CA THR A 74 6.34 0.37 24.20
C THR A 74 5.27 1.47 24.12
N PRO A 75 5.19 2.39 25.10
CA PRO A 75 4.20 3.47 25.08
C PRO A 75 4.25 4.34 23.82
N SER A 76 5.44 4.61 23.29
CA SER A 76 5.63 5.40 22.07
C SER A 76 5.05 4.69 20.84
N ILE A 77 5.25 3.37 20.71
CA ILE A 77 4.70 2.60 19.58
C ILE A 77 3.18 2.48 19.67
N GLU A 78 2.65 2.18 20.85
CA GLU A 78 1.20 2.11 21.06
C GLU A 78 0.53 3.46 20.75
N ALA A 79 1.12 4.58 21.21
CA ALA A 79 0.65 5.93 20.88
C ALA A 79 0.73 6.21 19.37
N ARG A 80 1.82 5.81 18.70
CA ARG A 80 2.02 6.01 17.26
C ARG A 80 0.99 5.27 16.42
N VAL A 81 0.70 4.01 16.75
CA VAL A 81 -0.32 3.19 16.06
C VAL A 81 -1.71 3.80 16.24
N ARG A 82 -2.08 4.18 17.48
CA ARG A 82 -3.38 4.81 17.76
C ARG A 82 -3.54 6.17 17.06
N MET A 83 -2.47 6.95 16.95
CA MET A 83 -2.50 8.25 16.26
C MET A 83 -2.80 8.11 14.75
N GLU A 84 -2.49 6.97 14.16
CA GLU A 84 -2.84 6.63 12.78
C GLU A 84 -4.29 6.12 12.66
N GLY A 85 -5.03 6.00 13.77
CA GLY A 85 -6.41 5.52 13.79
C GLY A 85 -6.53 4.00 13.65
N ALA A 86 -5.48 3.25 14.00
CA ALA A 86 -5.53 1.80 14.12
C ALA A 86 -5.81 1.38 15.57
N ASP A 87 -6.55 0.28 15.74
CA ASP A 87 -6.82 -0.29 17.05
C ASP A 87 -5.57 -1.03 17.56
N VAL A 88 -5.36 -1.02 18.88
CA VAL A 88 -4.31 -1.83 19.54
C VAL A 88 -4.96 -2.69 20.59
N VAL A 89 -4.84 -4.01 20.44
CA VAL A 89 -5.34 -5.03 21.36
C VAL A 89 -4.14 -5.74 21.99
N ARG A 90 -4.08 -5.74 23.33
CA ARG A 90 -3.02 -6.46 24.04
C ARG A 90 -3.35 -7.95 24.13
N LEU A 91 -2.44 -8.80 23.68
CA LEU A 91 -2.53 -10.25 23.84
C LEU A 91 -1.61 -10.69 24.98
N PRO A 92 -2.12 -11.08 26.15
CA PRO A 92 -1.26 -11.59 27.21
C PRO A 92 -0.62 -12.93 26.78
N GLY A 93 0.44 -13.33 27.46
CA GLY A 93 1.12 -14.62 27.25
C GLY A 93 2.43 -14.52 26.46
N LEU A 94 3.01 -15.68 26.18
CA LEU A 94 4.28 -15.79 25.47
C LEU A 94 4.06 -15.60 23.95
N PRO A 95 4.69 -14.60 23.31
CA PRO A 95 4.63 -14.42 21.86
C PRO A 95 5.05 -15.67 21.10
N GLY A 96 4.31 -16.03 20.04
CA GLY A 96 4.62 -17.19 19.20
C GLY A 96 4.18 -18.54 19.77
N SER A 97 3.63 -18.57 20.99
CA SER A 97 3.06 -19.81 21.55
C SER A 97 1.74 -20.21 20.86
N MET A 98 1.32 -21.47 21.04
CA MET A 98 0.01 -21.93 20.56
C MET A 98 -1.13 -21.16 21.21
N GLU A 99 -0.99 -20.75 22.47
CA GLU A 99 -1.97 -19.91 23.17
C GLU A 99 -2.07 -18.52 22.52
N ASP A 100 -0.94 -17.92 22.14
CA ASP A 100 -0.90 -16.66 21.38
C ASP A 100 -1.61 -16.82 20.02
N SER A 101 -1.35 -17.92 19.29
CA SER A 101 -2.02 -18.19 18.02
C SER A 101 -3.53 -18.33 18.18
N GLY A 102 -4.00 -19.01 19.23
CA GLY A 102 -5.43 -19.15 19.55
C GLY A 102 -6.09 -17.79 19.80
N ARG A 103 -5.48 -16.97 20.69
CA ARG A 103 -5.98 -15.62 20.99
C ARG A 103 -6.02 -14.71 19.77
N MET A 104 -4.99 -14.80 18.91
CA MET A 104 -4.92 -14.07 17.65
C MET A 104 -6.04 -14.50 16.69
N CYS A 105 -6.31 -15.80 16.57
CA CYS A 105 -7.40 -16.33 15.73
C CYS A 105 -8.78 -15.92 16.25
N ASP A 106 -9.01 -16.01 17.55
CA ASP A 106 -10.26 -15.56 18.19
C ASP A 106 -10.52 -14.07 17.91
N LEU A 107 -9.47 -13.24 18.03
CA LEU A 107 -9.55 -11.83 17.68
C LEU A 107 -9.86 -11.62 16.19
N ALA A 108 -9.20 -12.35 15.31
CA ALA A 108 -9.44 -12.27 13.87
C ALA A 108 -10.89 -12.63 13.50
N HIS A 109 -11.45 -13.70 14.09
CA HIS A 109 -12.85 -14.08 13.87
C HIS A 109 -13.82 -13.05 14.44
N LYS A 110 -13.56 -12.54 15.64
CA LYS A 110 -14.35 -11.46 16.25
C LYS A 110 -14.41 -10.22 15.37
N GLU A 111 -13.29 -9.85 14.75
CA GLU A 111 -13.19 -8.69 13.87
C GLU A 111 -13.48 -8.98 12.39
N LYS A 112 -13.84 -10.24 12.07
CA LYS A 112 -14.09 -10.72 10.70
C LYS A 112 -12.92 -10.42 9.75
N ALA A 113 -11.69 -10.53 10.24
CA ALA A 113 -10.49 -10.38 9.44
C ALA A 113 -10.30 -11.61 8.52
N GLU A 114 -10.00 -11.38 7.25
CA GLU A 114 -9.63 -12.44 6.30
C GLU A 114 -8.12 -12.70 6.31
N TRP A 115 -7.34 -11.65 6.59
CA TRP A 115 -5.88 -11.68 6.57
C TRP A 115 -5.30 -11.39 7.94
N ALA A 116 -4.31 -12.19 8.31
CA ALA A 116 -3.36 -11.91 9.38
C ALA A 116 -1.99 -11.57 8.77
N VAL A 117 -1.35 -10.53 9.26
CA VAL A 117 0.06 -10.20 8.98
C VAL A 117 0.86 -10.46 10.24
N VAL A 118 1.83 -11.36 10.16
CA VAL A 118 2.65 -11.77 11.31
C VAL A 118 4.09 -11.33 11.07
N ASP A 119 4.69 -10.69 12.07
CA ASP A 119 6.05 -10.15 11.98
C ASP A 119 6.83 -10.31 13.30
N GLY A 120 7.76 -11.26 13.32
CA GLY A 120 8.61 -11.59 14.47
C GLY A 120 9.30 -12.94 14.30
N TYR A 121 10.40 -13.16 15.02
CA TYR A 121 11.23 -14.37 14.90
C TYR A 121 10.67 -15.58 15.66
N GLN A 122 9.72 -15.36 16.55
CA GLN A 122 9.08 -16.37 17.39
C GLN A 122 7.94 -17.14 16.70
N PHE A 123 7.50 -16.72 15.50
CA PHE A 123 6.34 -17.29 14.82
C PHE A 123 6.73 -18.46 13.91
N ASP A 124 6.92 -19.61 14.53
CA ASP A 124 7.36 -20.83 13.87
C ASP A 124 6.28 -21.47 12.96
N SER A 125 6.64 -22.61 12.36
CA SER A 125 5.75 -23.38 11.48
C SER A 125 4.43 -23.79 12.16
N ALA A 126 4.47 -24.16 13.44
CA ALA A 126 3.28 -24.58 14.18
C ALA A 126 2.31 -23.40 14.37
N TYR A 127 2.84 -22.24 14.73
CA TYR A 127 2.06 -21.00 14.81
C TYR A 127 1.44 -20.64 13.47
N GLN A 128 2.23 -20.70 12.40
CA GLN A 128 1.79 -20.38 11.03
C GLN A 128 0.65 -21.32 10.58
N SER A 129 0.80 -22.63 10.79
CA SER A 129 -0.24 -23.62 10.49
C SER A 129 -1.51 -23.40 11.32
N ALA A 130 -1.40 -23.11 12.62
CA ALA A 130 -2.55 -22.84 13.47
C ALA A 130 -3.41 -21.67 12.95
N VAL A 131 -2.76 -20.60 12.48
CA VAL A 131 -3.45 -19.46 11.88
C VAL A 131 -4.19 -19.84 10.58
N ARG A 132 -3.55 -20.64 9.72
CA ARG A 132 -4.17 -21.10 8.46
C ARG A 132 -5.31 -22.09 8.69
N ASP A 133 -5.15 -23.02 9.63
CA ASP A 133 -6.16 -24.01 9.98
C ASP A 133 -7.41 -23.35 10.60
N ALA A 134 -7.25 -22.18 11.22
CA ALA A 134 -8.35 -21.32 11.66
C ALA A 134 -9.08 -20.58 10.51
N GLY A 135 -8.69 -20.81 9.25
CA GLY A 135 -9.33 -20.25 8.05
C GLY A 135 -8.87 -18.83 7.68
N LEU A 136 -7.77 -18.34 8.26
CA LEU A 136 -7.18 -17.04 7.93
C LEU A 136 -6.14 -17.19 6.82
N LYS A 137 -6.04 -16.18 5.96
CA LYS A 137 -4.90 -16.02 5.06
C LYS A 137 -3.74 -15.37 5.81
N LEU A 138 -2.54 -15.88 5.61
CA LEU A 138 -1.35 -15.47 6.35
C LEU A 138 -0.32 -14.80 5.43
N LEU A 139 0.03 -13.56 5.76
CA LEU A 139 1.28 -12.93 5.32
C LEU A 139 2.30 -12.98 6.46
N LEU A 140 3.39 -13.73 6.27
CA LEU A 140 4.53 -13.71 7.17
C LEU A 140 5.60 -12.74 6.66
N ILE A 141 6.07 -11.83 7.52
CA ILE A 141 7.22 -10.99 7.24
C ILE A 141 8.47 -11.64 7.84
N ASP A 142 9.47 -11.90 7.02
CA ASP A 142 10.73 -12.55 7.41
C ASP A 142 11.95 -11.75 6.95
N ASP A 143 13.08 -11.93 7.63
CA ASP A 143 14.34 -11.24 7.32
C ASP A 143 15.45 -12.17 6.79
N HIS A 144 15.49 -13.44 7.18
CA HIS A 144 16.67 -14.29 6.98
C HIS A 144 16.43 -15.79 6.80
N GLY A 145 15.19 -16.22 6.58
CA GLY A 145 14.86 -17.61 6.30
C GLY A 145 14.75 -18.48 7.54
N ALA A 146 14.32 -17.94 8.69
CA ALA A 146 14.47 -18.61 9.99
C ALA A 146 13.29 -19.50 10.46
N ALA A 147 12.17 -19.53 9.73
CA ALA A 147 10.97 -20.27 10.14
C ALA A 147 10.55 -21.45 9.22
N PRO A 148 11.48 -22.28 8.70
CA PRO A 148 11.09 -23.47 7.94
C PRO A 148 10.45 -24.56 8.84
N PRO A 149 9.56 -25.41 8.30
CA PRO A 149 8.92 -25.25 7.01
C PRO A 149 7.88 -24.13 7.05
N TYR A 150 7.85 -23.27 6.04
CA TYR A 150 6.91 -22.15 5.98
C TYR A 150 5.49 -22.63 5.66
N SER A 151 4.51 -22.19 6.45
CA SER A 151 3.08 -22.49 6.27
C SER A 151 2.29 -21.17 6.19
N ALA A 152 2.56 -20.38 5.15
CA ALA A 152 1.91 -19.07 4.93
C ALA A 152 1.44 -18.94 3.47
N ASP A 153 0.35 -18.20 3.23
CA ASP A 153 -0.09 -17.87 1.86
C ASP A 153 0.93 -16.98 1.15
N LEU A 154 1.49 -16.01 1.90
CA LEU A 154 2.53 -15.09 1.43
C LEU A 154 3.69 -15.05 2.42
N VAL A 155 4.91 -15.05 1.90
CA VAL A 155 6.11 -14.67 2.67
C VAL A 155 6.71 -13.41 2.05
N LEU A 156 6.83 -12.36 2.85
CA LEU A 156 7.50 -11.12 2.47
C LEU A 156 8.88 -11.07 3.12
N ASN A 157 9.93 -11.07 2.29
CA ASN A 157 11.25 -10.66 2.73
C ASN A 157 11.75 -9.57 1.81
N GLN A 158 11.68 -8.36 2.34
CA GLN A 158 11.94 -7.13 1.60
C GLN A 158 13.44 -6.84 1.43
N ASN A 159 14.32 -7.60 2.09
CA ASN A 159 15.74 -7.31 2.16
C ASN A 159 16.48 -7.68 0.86
N VAL A 160 17.56 -6.96 0.57
CA VAL A 160 18.34 -7.10 -0.67
C VAL A 160 18.97 -8.49 -0.87
N HIS A 161 19.25 -9.21 0.22
CA HIS A 161 19.80 -10.57 0.18
C HIS A 161 18.74 -11.66 0.02
N ALA A 162 17.44 -11.30 -0.01
CA ALA A 162 16.36 -12.26 -0.09
C ALA A 162 16.36 -13.02 -1.43
N LYS A 163 16.43 -14.35 -1.35
CA LYS A 163 16.43 -15.26 -2.49
C LYS A 163 15.52 -16.45 -2.20
N GLU A 164 15.01 -17.08 -3.26
CA GLU A 164 14.11 -18.24 -3.15
C GLU A 164 14.73 -19.41 -2.38
N ASP A 165 16.06 -19.57 -2.45
CA ASP A 165 16.81 -20.60 -1.71
C ASP A 165 16.64 -20.52 -0.18
N LEU A 166 16.32 -19.35 0.38
CA LEU A 166 16.05 -19.21 1.81
C LEU A 166 14.71 -19.83 2.23
N TYR A 167 13.84 -20.18 1.27
CA TYR A 167 12.47 -20.63 1.48
C TYR A 167 12.18 -21.96 0.77
N ARG A 168 13.18 -22.84 0.64
CA ARG A 168 13.00 -24.15 -0.02
C ARG A 168 11.96 -25.01 0.69
N GLU A 169 11.98 -25.02 2.02
CA GLU A 169 11.03 -25.74 2.86
C GLU A 169 9.80 -24.86 3.11
N ARG A 170 8.84 -24.88 2.18
CA ARG A 170 7.59 -24.11 2.26
C ARG A 170 6.41 -24.90 1.72
N ALA A 171 5.19 -24.51 2.12
CA ALA A 171 3.99 -25.06 1.54
C ALA A 171 3.93 -24.79 0.02
N PRO A 172 3.40 -25.72 -0.80
CA PRO A 172 3.40 -25.58 -2.26
C PRO A 172 2.66 -24.35 -2.79
N ASP A 173 1.68 -23.86 -2.03
CA ASP A 173 0.86 -22.69 -2.33
C ASP A 173 1.44 -21.37 -1.79
N THR A 174 2.54 -21.42 -1.02
CA THR A 174 3.23 -20.23 -0.51
C THR A 174 3.84 -19.42 -1.64
N ARG A 175 3.42 -18.15 -1.76
CA ARG A 175 4.00 -17.20 -2.71
C ARG A 175 5.02 -16.29 -2.03
N LEU A 176 6.17 -16.14 -2.67
CA LEU A 176 7.28 -15.33 -2.16
C LEU A 176 7.26 -13.90 -2.74
N LEU A 177 7.35 -12.91 -1.86
CA LEU A 177 7.50 -11.49 -2.17
C LEU A 177 8.90 -11.05 -1.74
N LEU A 178 9.88 -11.18 -2.64
CA LEU A 178 11.30 -11.02 -2.30
C LEU A 178 11.92 -9.74 -2.86
N GLY A 179 12.79 -9.15 -2.05
CA GLY A 179 13.73 -8.11 -2.43
C GLY A 179 13.23 -6.67 -2.27
N PRO A 180 14.11 -5.68 -2.55
CA PRO A 180 13.88 -4.26 -2.27
C PRO A 180 12.66 -3.65 -2.99
N ARG A 181 12.18 -4.37 -4.00
CA ARG A 181 10.96 -4.05 -4.73
C ARG A 181 9.71 -4.09 -3.83
N TYR A 182 9.76 -4.70 -2.66
CA TYR A 182 8.65 -4.80 -1.71
C TYR A 182 8.91 -4.09 -0.37
N ILE A 183 9.91 -3.19 -0.29
CA ILE A 183 10.15 -2.40 0.93
C ILE A 183 8.88 -1.68 1.36
N LEU A 184 8.47 -1.93 2.61
CA LEU A 184 7.40 -1.20 3.27
C LEU A 184 7.93 0.14 3.78
N LEU A 185 7.51 1.25 3.16
CA LEU A 185 7.80 2.62 3.59
C LEU A 185 6.52 3.31 4.06
N ARG A 186 6.65 4.12 5.11
CA ARG A 186 5.53 4.87 5.68
C ARG A 186 5.04 5.96 4.73
N ARG A 187 3.76 6.32 4.87
CA ARG A 187 3.04 7.30 4.01
C ARG A 187 3.78 8.64 3.90
N GLU A 188 4.45 9.10 4.95
CA GLU A 188 5.24 10.35 4.90
C GLU A 188 6.37 10.36 3.86
N PHE A 189 6.86 9.19 3.43
CA PHE A 189 7.85 9.09 2.35
C PHE A 189 7.22 9.22 0.96
N ALA A 190 5.92 8.96 0.79
CA ALA A 190 5.27 8.95 -0.53
C ALA A 190 5.38 10.29 -1.26
N PHE A 191 5.35 11.40 -0.54
CA PHE A 191 5.54 12.75 -1.08
C PHE A 191 6.90 12.96 -1.77
N TRP A 192 7.92 12.17 -1.40
CA TRP A 192 9.31 12.37 -1.82
C TRP A 192 9.77 11.44 -2.95
N ARG A 193 8.97 10.45 -3.37
CA ARG A 193 9.35 9.37 -4.32
C ARG A 193 9.95 9.83 -5.65
N ASN A 194 9.57 11.02 -6.13
CA ASN A 194 10.03 11.56 -7.42
C ASN A 194 10.84 12.85 -7.25
N ARG A 195 11.35 13.12 -6.04
CA ARG A 195 12.13 14.31 -5.75
C ARG A 195 13.60 13.95 -5.65
N THR A 196 14.44 14.76 -6.27
CA THR A 196 15.89 14.69 -6.12
C THR A 196 16.36 15.86 -5.25
N PHE A 197 17.46 15.64 -4.54
CA PHE A 197 18.07 16.64 -3.68
C PHE A 197 19.48 16.90 -4.17
N GLU A 198 19.86 18.18 -4.16
CA GLU A 198 21.22 18.58 -4.52
C GLU A 198 22.21 18.03 -3.50
N ILE A 199 23.27 17.39 -3.99
CA ILE A 199 24.41 17.01 -3.16
C ILE A 199 25.29 18.24 -3.00
N ALA A 200 25.47 18.70 -1.76
CA ALA A 200 26.38 19.81 -1.47
C ALA A 200 27.80 19.47 -1.92
N PRO A 201 28.65 20.44 -2.33
CA PRO A 201 30.05 20.17 -2.67
C PRO A 201 30.82 19.52 -1.52
N ARG A 202 30.62 20.03 -0.30
CA ARG A 202 31.13 19.44 0.95
C ARG A 202 29.95 19.11 1.86
N ALA A 203 29.94 17.92 2.45
CA ALA A 203 28.95 17.55 3.45
C ALA A 203 29.33 18.20 4.79
N ARG A 204 28.36 18.89 5.42
CA ARG A 204 28.51 19.53 6.73
C ARG A 204 27.37 19.16 7.68
N ARG A 205 26.19 18.88 7.13
CA ARG A 205 24.98 18.56 7.89
C ARG A 205 24.87 17.06 8.05
N ILE A 206 25.09 16.56 9.25
CA ILE A 206 25.03 15.13 9.55
C ILE A 206 23.81 14.81 10.39
N LEU A 207 23.00 13.86 9.93
CA LEU A 207 21.90 13.28 10.68
C LEU A 207 22.38 11.98 11.34
N VAL A 208 22.15 11.83 12.64
CA VAL A 208 22.46 10.61 13.41
C VAL A 208 21.17 9.98 13.90
N SER A 209 20.94 8.69 13.63
CA SER A 209 19.77 7.95 14.10
C SER A 209 20.04 6.45 14.20
N MET A 210 20.06 5.89 15.41
CA MET A 210 20.25 4.44 15.63
C MET A 210 18.93 3.65 15.68
N GLY A 211 17.84 4.25 15.19
CA GLY A 211 16.52 3.64 15.18
C GLY A 211 15.71 3.93 16.46
N GLY A 212 14.73 3.06 16.75
CA GLY A 212 13.68 3.37 17.73
C GLY A 212 14.06 3.21 19.20
N SER A 213 15.04 2.37 19.54
CA SER A 213 15.39 2.04 20.93
C SER A 213 16.87 2.23 21.27
N ASP A 214 17.81 1.89 20.38
CA ASP A 214 19.26 2.02 20.63
C ASP A 214 19.68 1.54 22.04
N PRO A 215 19.41 0.28 22.42
CA PRO A 215 19.62 -0.19 23.79
C PRO A 215 21.08 -0.13 24.24
N GLU A 216 22.04 -0.27 23.32
CA GLU A 216 23.48 -0.26 23.57
C GLU A 216 24.10 1.15 23.54
N ASN A 217 23.28 2.21 23.47
CA ASN A 217 23.70 3.61 23.45
C ASN A 217 24.74 3.92 22.36
N VAL A 218 24.55 3.37 21.16
CA VAL A 218 25.45 3.54 20.02
C VAL A 218 25.44 4.98 19.55
N THR A 219 24.32 5.69 19.74
CA THR A 219 24.21 7.12 19.43
C THR A 219 25.29 7.94 20.14
N GLU A 220 25.53 7.70 21.43
CA GLU A 220 26.56 8.40 22.20
C GLU A 220 27.97 8.11 21.66
N GLN A 221 28.25 6.84 21.31
CA GLN A 221 29.55 6.43 20.75
C GLN A 221 29.85 7.15 19.43
N ILE A 222 28.85 7.23 18.54
CA ILE A 222 28.98 7.93 17.27
C ILE A 222 29.15 9.44 17.48
N LEU A 223 28.39 10.04 18.41
CA LEU A 223 28.49 11.47 18.69
C LEU A 223 29.89 11.86 19.18
N LYS A 224 30.48 11.10 20.10
CA LYS A 224 31.85 11.37 20.58
C LYS A 224 32.88 11.40 19.44
N ILE A 225 32.69 10.57 18.41
CA ILE A 225 33.58 10.57 17.24
C ILE A 225 33.30 11.78 16.35
N LEU A 226 32.03 12.09 16.06
CA LEU A 226 31.66 13.24 15.24
C LEU A 226 32.05 14.58 15.88
N LEU A 227 32.05 14.65 17.21
CA LEU A 227 32.49 15.83 17.97
C LEU A 227 33.99 16.13 17.79
N SER A 228 34.79 15.17 17.36
CA SER A 228 36.21 15.41 17.06
C SER A 228 36.45 16.04 15.68
N GLU A 229 35.43 16.11 14.83
CA GLU A 229 35.49 16.71 13.50
C GLU A 229 35.04 18.18 13.55
N SER A 230 35.79 19.06 12.89
CA SER A 230 35.46 20.49 12.79
C SER A 230 34.43 20.77 11.69
N ASP A 231 33.67 21.87 11.82
CA ASP A 231 32.79 22.41 10.76
C ASP A 231 31.60 21.49 10.41
N LEU A 232 31.05 20.79 11.40
CA LEU A 232 29.85 19.97 11.28
C LEU A 232 28.64 20.60 12.01
N GLU A 233 27.46 20.48 11.40
CA GLU A 233 26.16 20.74 12.01
C GLU A 233 25.48 19.39 12.24
N LEU A 234 25.17 19.05 13.50
CA LEU A 234 24.64 17.73 13.85
C LEU A 234 23.16 17.82 14.18
N THR A 235 22.35 16.94 13.60
CA THR A 235 21.00 16.64 14.09
C THR A 235 20.97 15.20 14.58
N VAL A 236 20.59 14.98 15.83
CA VAL A 236 20.53 13.67 16.48
C VAL A 236 19.09 13.32 16.76
N VAL A 237 18.65 12.18 16.25
CA VAL A 237 17.31 11.65 16.53
C VAL A 237 17.43 10.46 17.48
N VAL A 238 16.80 10.61 18.64
CA VAL A 238 16.65 9.54 19.62
C VAL A 238 15.22 9.01 19.54
N GLY A 239 15.09 7.70 19.30
CA GLY A 239 13.80 7.04 19.20
C GLY A 239 13.01 7.11 20.51
N GLY A 240 11.67 7.12 20.41
CA GLY A 240 10.80 7.25 21.58
C GLY A 240 10.90 6.10 22.60
N SER A 241 11.49 4.97 22.22
CA SER A 241 11.73 3.81 23.09
C SER A 241 13.16 3.74 23.64
N SER A 242 13.99 4.76 23.39
CA SER A 242 15.37 4.75 23.87
C SER A 242 15.48 5.13 25.35
N PRO A 243 16.25 4.37 26.15
CA PRO A 243 16.49 4.70 27.55
C PRO A 243 17.56 5.79 27.75
N HIS A 244 18.29 6.17 26.69
CA HIS A 244 19.53 6.97 26.82
C HIS A 244 19.36 8.46 26.53
N LEU A 245 18.13 8.95 26.33
CA LEU A 245 17.88 10.35 25.99
C LEU A 245 18.54 11.35 26.96
N ALA A 246 18.50 11.07 28.26
CA ALA A 246 19.08 11.94 29.27
C ALA A 246 20.62 11.99 29.18
N ASN A 247 21.27 10.86 28.89
CA ASN A 247 22.73 10.79 28.75
C ASN A 247 23.18 11.52 27.48
N ILE A 248 22.46 11.33 26.37
CA ILE A 248 22.71 12.02 25.11
C ILE A 248 22.47 13.53 25.28
N GLY A 249 21.45 13.94 26.04
CA GLY A 249 21.18 15.34 26.37
C GLY A 249 22.37 16.02 27.06
N ARG A 250 22.96 15.38 28.07
CA ARG A 250 24.16 15.89 28.76
C ARG A 250 25.35 16.04 27.81
N LEU A 251 25.61 15.03 26.96
CA LEU A 251 26.69 15.11 25.97
C LEU A 251 26.49 16.28 24.99
N VAL A 252 25.23 16.57 24.62
CA VAL A 252 24.89 17.70 23.74
C VAL A 252 25.10 19.04 24.44
N GLU A 253 24.77 19.16 25.72
CA GLU A 253 25.00 20.38 26.51
C GLU A 253 26.50 20.66 26.72
N GLU A 254 27.33 19.62 26.85
CA GLU A 254 28.78 19.72 27.01
C GLU A 254 29.53 19.94 25.68
N ALA A 255 28.85 19.84 24.54
CA ALA A 255 29.47 19.95 23.23
C ALA A 255 29.77 21.41 22.83
N ASN A 256 30.96 21.64 22.26
CA ASN A 256 31.37 22.94 21.73
C ASN A 256 30.92 23.21 20.28
N CYS A 257 29.94 22.45 19.76
CA CYS A 257 29.44 22.59 18.39
C CYS A 257 27.89 22.58 18.34
N PRO A 258 27.27 23.12 17.29
CA PRO A 258 25.81 23.18 17.20
C PRO A 258 25.22 21.77 16.97
N ILE A 259 24.58 21.23 18.00
CA ILE A 259 23.84 19.96 17.94
C ILE A 259 22.36 20.19 18.20
N ARG A 260 21.52 19.72 17.28
CA ARG A 260 20.07 19.67 17.42
C ARG A 260 19.64 18.28 17.87
N LEU A 261 19.25 18.13 19.13
CA LEU A 261 18.70 16.89 19.67
C LEU A 261 17.17 16.83 19.49
N LEU A 262 16.68 15.76 18.87
CA LEU A 262 15.27 15.53 18.60
C LEU A 262 14.83 14.17 19.15
N LYS A 263 13.63 14.12 19.72
CA LYS A 263 13.03 12.89 20.25
C LYS A 263 11.80 12.50 19.43
N ASP A 264 11.68 11.21 19.12
CA ASP A 264 10.46 10.58 18.59
C ASP A 264 9.83 11.33 17.39
N VAL A 265 10.67 11.62 16.39
CA VAL A 265 10.29 12.45 15.25
C VAL A 265 9.33 11.73 14.29
N SER A 266 8.25 12.40 13.92
CA SER A 266 7.29 11.88 12.93
C SER A 266 7.63 12.24 11.47
N ASP A 267 8.60 13.13 11.26
CA ASP A 267 8.97 13.67 9.95
C ASP A 267 10.46 13.43 9.66
N MET A 268 10.84 12.15 9.70
CA MET A 268 12.18 11.70 9.31
C MET A 268 12.56 12.11 7.87
N PRO A 269 11.66 12.08 6.86
CA PRO A 269 12.01 12.50 5.51
C PRO A 269 12.57 13.93 5.45
N ALA A 270 11.97 14.89 6.16
CA ALA A 270 12.48 16.26 6.18
C ALA A 270 13.92 16.36 6.75
N LEU A 271 14.26 15.52 7.73
CA LEU A 271 15.62 15.43 8.28
C LEU A 271 16.60 14.86 7.26
N MET A 272 16.18 13.84 6.52
CA MET A 272 16.98 13.22 5.46
C MET A 272 17.23 14.19 4.29
N VAL A 273 16.29 15.10 4.00
CA VAL A 273 16.46 16.18 3.01
C VAL A 273 17.41 17.26 3.51
N TRP A 274 17.36 17.57 4.82
CA TRP A 274 18.27 18.53 5.42
C TRP A 274 19.72 18.01 5.44
N ALA A 275 19.92 16.71 5.66
CA ALA A 275 21.25 16.11 5.82
C ALA A 275 22.02 15.97 4.50
N ASP A 276 23.34 16.18 4.56
CA ASP A 276 24.28 15.86 3.48
C ASP A 276 24.82 14.42 3.59
N LEU A 277 24.84 13.88 4.81
CA LEU A 277 25.28 12.53 5.16
C LEU A 277 24.47 12.04 6.37
N VAL A 278 24.11 10.76 6.39
CA VAL A 278 23.39 10.14 7.50
C VAL A 278 24.24 9.03 8.13
N VAL A 279 24.32 8.99 9.46
CA VAL A 279 24.86 7.86 10.22
C VAL A 279 23.71 7.14 10.90
N ALA A 280 23.45 5.89 10.50
CA ALA A 280 22.26 5.17 10.94
C ALA A 280 22.51 3.71 11.30
N GLY A 281 21.59 3.14 12.08
CA GLY A 281 21.50 1.69 12.23
C GLY A 281 21.08 1.00 10.93
N ALA A 282 21.62 -0.19 10.66
CA ALA A 282 21.37 -0.97 9.44
C ALA A 282 20.02 -1.72 9.41
N GLY A 283 18.99 -1.15 10.04
CA GLY A 283 17.63 -1.69 10.08
C GLY A 283 16.74 -1.15 8.97
N THR A 284 15.45 -0.97 9.26
CA THR A 284 14.45 -0.45 8.31
C THR A 284 14.80 0.94 7.75
N THR A 285 15.49 1.77 8.53
CA THR A 285 15.99 3.09 8.11
C THR A 285 16.90 3.02 6.89
N SER A 286 17.62 1.92 6.68
CA SER A 286 18.47 1.74 5.48
C SER A 286 17.66 1.89 4.18
N TRP A 287 16.41 1.43 4.18
CA TRP A 287 15.55 1.46 3.02
C TRP A 287 14.92 2.84 2.78
N GLU A 288 14.61 3.55 3.87
CA GLU A 288 14.20 4.96 3.85
C GLU A 288 15.31 5.82 3.22
N LEU A 289 16.56 5.59 3.63
CA LEU A 289 17.74 6.28 3.09
C LEU A 289 17.96 5.98 1.60
N CYS A 290 17.83 4.71 1.19
CA CYS A 290 17.95 4.33 -0.22
C CYS A 290 16.91 5.05 -1.09
N MET A 291 15.65 5.05 -0.66
CA MET A 291 14.56 5.71 -1.38
C MET A 291 14.75 7.23 -1.49
N MET A 292 15.20 7.88 -0.40
CA MET A 292 15.52 9.31 -0.41
C MET A 292 16.81 9.62 -1.21
N GLY A 293 17.63 8.59 -1.48
CA GLY A 293 18.98 8.73 -2.02
C GLY A 293 19.91 9.49 -1.06
N SER A 294 19.73 9.32 0.25
CA SER A 294 20.59 9.93 1.25
C SER A 294 21.91 9.16 1.36
N PRO A 295 23.08 9.80 1.15
CA PRO A 295 24.36 9.17 1.43
C PRO A 295 24.43 8.72 2.88
N ALA A 296 24.86 7.48 3.15
CA ALA A 296 24.73 6.87 4.47
C ALA A 296 25.94 6.04 4.92
N LEU A 297 26.24 6.14 6.22
CA LEU A 297 27.10 5.24 6.97
C LEU A 297 26.23 4.36 7.87
N LEU A 298 26.31 3.04 7.69
CA LEU A 298 25.46 2.08 8.39
C LEU A 298 26.24 1.35 9.48
N CYS A 299 25.68 1.35 10.70
CA CYS A 299 26.15 0.57 11.84
C CYS A 299 25.28 -0.68 11.99
N VAL A 300 25.89 -1.85 12.11
CA VAL A 300 25.18 -3.10 12.38
C VAL A 300 24.87 -3.17 13.86
N LEU A 301 23.57 -3.10 14.23
CA LEU A 301 23.13 -3.10 15.63
C LEU A 301 22.73 -4.49 16.12
N ALA A 302 22.41 -5.40 15.19
CA ALA A 302 21.98 -6.76 15.49
C ALA A 302 22.36 -7.72 14.34
N PRO A 303 22.48 -9.05 14.59
CA PRO A 303 22.96 -10.02 13.60
C PRO A 303 22.15 -10.03 12.29
N ASN A 304 20.83 -9.86 12.38
CA ASN A 304 19.91 -9.77 11.25
C ASN A 304 20.18 -8.58 10.31
N GLN A 305 20.94 -7.56 10.74
CA GLN A 305 21.27 -6.38 9.95
C GLN A 305 22.60 -6.50 9.17
N GLU A 306 23.42 -7.50 9.47
CA GLU A 306 24.76 -7.64 8.87
C GLU A 306 24.70 -7.80 7.36
N LYS A 307 23.83 -8.69 6.87
CA LYS A 307 23.63 -8.91 5.42
C LYS A 307 23.10 -7.67 4.72
N ILE A 308 22.24 -6.89 5.39
CA ILE A 308 21.70 -5.63 4.85
C ILE A 308 22.84 -4.62 4.64
N ALA A 309 23.63 -4.36 5.68
CA ALA A 309 24.74 -3.42 5.59
C ALA A 309 25.81 -3.87 4.59
N GLY A 310 26.15 -5.16 4.58
CA GLY A 310 27.14 -5.75 3.68
C GLY A 310 26.74 -5.63 2.21
N GLU A 311 25.51 -6.00 1.86
CA GLU A 311 25.03 -5.92 0.47
C GLU A 311 24.82 -4.48 0.00
N LEU A 312 24.31 -3.58 0.84
CA LEU A 312 24.20 -2.15 0.47
C LEU A 312 25.58 -1.54 0.23
N ALA A 313 26.59 -1.92 1.02
CA ALA A 313 27.97 -1.49 0.78
C ALA A 313 28.55 -2.07 -0.51
N ARG A 314 28.32 -3.36 -0.79
CA ARG A 314 28.75 -4.02 -2.04
C ARG A 314 28.14 -3.36 -3.28
N LEU A 315 26.88 -2.95 -3.19
CA LEU A 315 26.16 -2.24 -4.27
C LEU A 315 26.53 -0.76 -4.37
N GLY A 316 27.30 -0.24 -3.40
CA GLY A 316 27.72 1.16 -3.32
C GLY A 316 26.61 2.12 -2.90
N ALA A 317 25.51 1.62 -2.33
CA ALA A 317 24.38 2.42 -1.85
C ALA A 317 24.57 2.97 -0.41
N ALA A 318 25.53 2.43 0.33
CA ALA A 318 25.93 2.93 1.66
C ALA A 318 27.38 2.52 1.97
N VAL A 319 27.93 2.98 3.10
CA VAL A 319 29.17 2.44 3.68
C VAL A 319 28.83 1.61 4.92
N ASN A 320 29.33 0.38 5.00
CA ASN A 320 29.20 -0.47 6.17
C ASN A 320 30.33 -0.18 7.18
N LEU A 321 29.97 0.36 8.35
CA LEU A 321 30.92 0.62 9.44
C LEU A 321 31.23 -0.63 10.27
N GLY A 322 30.37 -1.65 10.22
CA GLY A 322 30.48 -2.88 11.01
C GLY A 322 29.59 -2.87 12.26
N TYR A 323 29.80 -3.85 13.14
CA TYR A 323 29.04 -4.02 14.38
C TYR A 323 29.29 -2.87 15.37
N ALA A 324 28.21 -2.26 15.86
CA ALA A 324 28.25 -1.26 16.91
C ALA A 324 28.92 -1.84 18.17
N GLY A 325 29.82 -1.08 18.80
CA GLY A 325 30.71 -1.57 19.87
C GLY A 325 32.02 -2.20 19.40
N ARG A 326 32.16 -2.53 18.11
CA ARG A 326 33.42 -3.03 17.51
C ARG A 326 33.98 -2.11 16.43
N ILE A 327 33.43 -0.91 16.28
CA ILE A 327 33.85 0.05 15.27
C ILE A 327 35.08 0.80 15.81
N PRO A 328 36.26 0.66 15.21
CA PRO A 328 37.40 1.46 15.64
C PRO A 328 37.16 2.93 15.33
N ALA A 329 37.43 3.84 16.28
CA ALA A 329 37.18 5.27 16.09
C ALA A 329 37.86 5.84 14.82
N HIS A 330 39.08 5.40 14.54
CA HIS A 330 39.83 5.78 13.34
C HIS A 330 39.15 5.35 12.02
N LYS A 331 38.30 4.31 12.04
CA LYS A 331 37.58 3.84 10.84
C LYS A 331 36.53 4.86 10.42
N ILE A 332 35.77 5.39 11.38
CA ILE A 332 34.75 6.42 11.11
C ILE A 332 35.43 7.71 10.62
N GLY A 333 36.46 8.18 11.33
CA GLY A 333 37.23 9.36 10.91
C GLY A 333 37.78 9.22 9.48
N LYS A 334 38.40 8.09 9.13
CA LYS A 334 38.89 7.82 7.77
C LYS A 334 37.78 7.87 6.73
N VAL A 335 36.62 7.28 7.02
CA VAL A 335 35.46 7.30 6.12
C VAL A 335 34.92 8.71 5.96
N LEU A 336 34.90 9.52 7.01
CA LEU A 336 34.49 10.93 6.96
C LEU A 336 35.48 11.79 6.16
N CYS A 337 36.79 11.67 6.38
CA CYS A 337 37.80 12.40 5.62
C CYS A 337 37.68 12.16 4.11
N ASP A 338 37.29 10.95 3.72
CA ASP A 338 37.10 10.56 2.31
C ASP A 338 35.72 10.97 1.78
N LEU A 339 34.64 10.80 2.55
CA LEU A 339 33.29 11.09 2.07
C LEU A 339 32.83 12.53 2.21
N LEU A 340 33.29 13.31 3.19
CA LEU A 340 32.82 14.69 3.40
C LEU A 340 33.21 15.64 2.24
N PRO A 341 34.45 15.63 1.70
CA PRO A 341 34.83 16.52 0.61
C PRO A 341 34.51 15.98 -0.79
N THR A 342 33.97 14.76 -0.92
CA THR A 342 33.86 14.05 -2.22
C THR A 342 32.41 13.93 -2.72
N PRO A 343 31.87 14.94 -3.43
CA PRO A 343 30.47 14.94 -3.88
C PRO A 343 30.18 13.81 -4.88
N ALA A 344 31.10 13.52 -5.81
CA ALA A 344 30.91 12.46 -6.80
C ALA A 344 30.65 11.06 -6.18
N ARG A 345 31.28 10.76 -5.04
CA ARG A 345 31.03 9.50 -4.31
C ARG A 345 29.66 9.50 -3.66
N ARG A 346 29.24 10.62 -3.06
CA ARG A 346 27.90 10.78 -2.47
C ARG A 346 26.79 10.74 -3.53
N GLU A 347 27.01 11.34 -4.70
CA GLU A 347 26.09 11.29 -5.84
C GLU A 347 25.92 9.86 -6.35
N LYS A 348 27.02 9.12 -6.53
CA LYS A 348 26.95 7.70 -6.91
C LYS A 348 26.19 6.87 -5.88
N MET A 349 26.45 7.10 -4.60
CA MET A 349 25.75 6.42 -3.51
C MET A 349 24.24 6.72 -3.52
N SER A 350 23.90 8.00 -3.68
CA SER A 350 22.54 8.51 -3.81
C SER A 350 21.79 7.86 -4.98
N ALA A 351 22.42 7.78 -6.16
CA ALA A 351 21.85 7.14 -7.34
C ALA A 351 21.61 5.64 -7.12
N ARG A 352 22.59 4.91 -6.56
CA ARG A 352 22.47 3.47 -6.28
C ARG A 352 21.35 3.16 -5.28
N GLY A 353 21.19 3.98 -4.24
CA GLY A 353 20.08 3.85 -3.30
C GLY A 353 18.71 3.93 -4.00
N ARG A 354 18.51 4.95 -4.85
CA ARG A 354 17.25 5.18 -5.56
C ARG A 354 16.95 4.14 -6.63
N GLU A 355 17.98 3.59 -7.27
CA GLU A 355 17.82 2.46 -8.20
C GLU A 355 17.28 1.20 -7.50
N LEU A 356 17.64 1.00 -6.22
CA LEU A 356 17.23 -0.17 -5.44
C LEU A 356 15.81 -0.05 -4.87
N VAL A 357 15.42 1.13 -4.39
CA VAL A 357 14.15 1.34 -3.69
C VAL A 357 13.34 2.46 -4.36
N ASP A 358 12.29 2.07 -5.08
CA ASP A 358 11.38 2.99 -5.79
C ASP A 358 10.27 3.57 -4.90
N GLY A 359 10.16 3.06 -3.66
CA GLY A 359 9.20 3.49 -2.66
C GLY A 359 7.77 2.97 -2.86
N HIS A 360 7.51 2.09 -3.83
CA HIS A 360 6.17 1.55 -4.11
C HIS A 360 5.90 0.16 -3.49
N GLY A 361 6.75 -0.29 -2.57
CA GLY A 361 6.67 -1.64 -2.02
C GLY A 361 5.38 -1.91 -1.23
N ALA A 362 4.92 -0.96 -0.41
CA ALA A 362 3.67 -1.09 0.35
C ALA A 362 2.45 -1.28 -0.57
N GLU A 363 2.35 -0.53 -1.67
CA GLU A 363 1.27 -0.70 -2.66
C GLU A 363 1.33 -2.05 -3.36
N ARG A 364 2.54 -2.57 -3.62
CA ARG A 364 2.74 -3.90 -4.21
C ARG A 364 2.47 -5.04 -3.24
N VAL A 365 2.60 -4.85 -1.93
CA VAL A 365 2.22 -5.86 -0.94
C VAL A 365 0.72 -5.81 -0.69
N LEU A 366 0.16 -4.62 -0.49
CA LEU A 366 -1.29 -4.38 -0.43
C LEU A 366 -2.00 -5.04 -1.61
N ALA A 367 -1.35 -5.04 -2.76
CA ALA A 367 -1.85 -5.73 -3.92
C ALA A 367 -2.15 -7.23 -3.64
N PHE A 368 -1.23 -7.99 -3.08
CA PHE A 368 -1.50 -9.40 -2.81
C PHE A 368 -2.62 -9.61 -1.78
N LEU A 369 -2.79 -8.66 -0.84
CA LEU A 369 -3.79 -8.74 0.23
C LEU A 369 -5.20 -8.30 -0.22
N TRP A 370 -5.30 -7.19 -0.96
CA TRP A 370 -6.58 -6.54 -1.28
C TRP A 370 -7.29 -7.11 -2.52
N GLY A 371 -6.56 -7.75 -3.45
CA GLY A 371 -7.08 -8.31 -4.71
C GLY A 371 -7.08 -7.37 -5.93
N ASP A 372 -6.89 -7.92 -7.14
CA ASP A 372 -6.33 -7.26 -8.37
C ASP A 372 -7.06 -6.06 -9.00
N LEU A 373 -8.11 -5.52 -8.39
CA LEU A 373 -9.03 -4.61 -9.08
C LEU A 373 -9.38 -3.39 -8.22
N VAL A 374 -9.27 -2.20 -8.81
CA VAL A 374 -9.61 -0.91 -8.19
C VAL A 374 -10.69 -0.22 -9.01
N LEU A 375 -11.69 0.38 -8.37
CA LEU A 375 -12.75 1.15 -9.03
C LEU A 375 -12.52 2.67 -8.83
N ARG A 376 -12.73 3.47 -9.88
CA ARG A 376 -12.75 4.94 -9.79
C ARG A 376 -13.85 5.55 -10.66
N ARG A 377 -14.17 6.83 -10.45
CA ARG A 377 -14.98 7.60 -11.40
C ARG A 377 -14.29 7.65 -12.76
N THR A 378 -15.08 7.44 -13.81
CA THR A 378 -14.62 7.53 -15.19
C THR A 378 -14.19 8.95 -15.53
N ILE A 379 -13.11 9.10 -16.30
CA ILE A 379 -12.58 10.38 -16.76
C ILE A 379 -12.52 10.41 -18.28
N GLU A 380 -12.28 11.58 -18.86
CA GLU A 380 -12.28 11.76 -20.32
C GLU A 380 -11.28 10.84 -21.05
N SER A 381 -10.11 10.57 -20.47
CA SER A 381 -9.11 9.68 -21.07
C SER A 381 -9.54 8.21 -21.15
N ASP A 382 -10.61 7.80 -20.46
CA ASP A 382 -11.17 6.45 -20.56
C ASP A 382 -12.03 6.25 -21.83
N CYS A 383 -12.37 7.34 -22.54
CA CYS A 383 -13.25 7.30 -23.70
C CYS A 383 -12.74 6.34 -24.79
N ARG A 384 -11.42 6.35 -25.05
CA ARG A 384 -10.82 5.53 -26.10
C ARG A 384 -10.89 4.02 -25.79
N PRO A 385 -10.40 3.53 -24.64
CA PRO A 385 -10.60 2.13 -24.26
C PRO A 385 -12.07 1.69 -24.27
N CYS A 386 -12.98 2.54 -23.77
CA CYS A 386 -14.40 2.21 -23.71
C CYS A 386 -15.04 2.09 -25.09
N TRP A 387 -14.65 2.97 -26.04
CA TRP A 387 -15.04 2.88 -27.44
C TRP A 387 -14.55 1.58 -28.08
N GLU A 388 -13.29 1.22 -27.87
CA GLU A 388 -12.69 0.00 -28.41
C GLU A 388 -13.38 -1.25 -27.89
N TRP A 389 -13.68 -1.32 -26.59
CA TRP A 389 -14.39 -2.47 -26.01
C TRP A 389 -15.85 -2.58 -26.45
N ARG A 390 -16.50 -1.44 -26.70
CA ARG A 390 -17.85 -1.40 -27.28
C ARG A 390 -17.82 -1.87 -28.73
N ASN A 391 -16.81 -1.46 -29.50
CA ASN A 391 -16.65 -1.78 -30.91
C ASN A 391 -15.98 -3.15 -31.18
N ASP A 392 -15.69 -3.92 -30.15
CA ASP A 392 -15.21 -5.29 -30.27
C ASP A 392 -16.26 -6.19 -30.96
N PRO A 393 -15.93 -6.88 -32.07
CA PRO A 393 -16.82 -7.83 -32.76
C PRO A 393 -17.51 -8.84 -31.85
N ALA A 394 -16.85 -9.30 -30.78
CA ALA A 394 -17.43 -10.24 -29.81
C ALA A 394 -18.57 -9.61 -28.98
N ALA A 395 -18.66 -8.28 -28.90
CA ALA A 395 -19.79 -7.58 -28.31
C ALA A 395 -21.03 -7.55 -29.25
N TYR A 396 -20.81 -7.68 -30.57
CA TYR A 396 -21.87 -7.70 -31.60
C TYR A 396 -22.30 -9.10 -32.00
N ALA A 397 -21.46 -10.12 -31.92
CA ALA A 397 -21.81 -11.48 -32.34
C ALA A 397 -23.06 -12.05 -31.63
N VAL A 398 -23.42 -11.49 -30.47
CA VAL A 398 -24.61 -11.83 -29.68
C VAL A 398 -25.92 -11.25 -30.27
N SER A 399 -25.83 -10.37 -31.29
CA SER A 399 -26.96 -9.66 -31.91
C SER A 399 -27.54 -10.33 -33.15
N GLN A 400 -26.80 -11.22 -33.83
CA GLN A 400 -27.21 -11.76 -35.12
C GLN A 400 -27.93 -13.12 -35.06
N GLU A 401 -27.93 -13.80 -33.91
CA GLU A 401 -28.65 -15.06 -33.74
C GLU A 401 -30.05 -14.82 -33.15
N GLY A 402 -31.05 -14.74 -34.04
CA GLY A 402 -32.45 -15.01 -33.70
C GLY A 402 -33.38 -13.79 -33.62
N VAL A 403 -33.92 -13.38 -34.78
CA VAL A 403 -35.18 -12.62 -34.81
C VAL A 403 -36.19 -13.42 -35.62
N ALA A 404 -36.91 -14.32 -34.93
CA ALA A 404 -38.19 -14.81 -35.41
C ALA A 404 -39.27 -13.80 -35.02
N GLN A 405 -40.01 -13.32 -36.01
CA GLN A 405 -41.12 -12.38 -35.88
C GLN A 405 -42.11 -12.83 -34.81
N SER A 406 -42.39 -11.97 -33.82
CA SER A 406 -43.63 -12.07 -33.03
C SER A 406 -44.06 -10.69 -32.52
N HIS A 407 -45.37 -10.51 -32.49
CA HIS A 407 -46.09 -9.26 -32.42
C HIS A 407 -45.80 -8.43 -31.16
N VAL A 408 -45.66 -7.12 -31.36
CA VAL A 408 -45.49 -6.12 -30.29
C VAL A 408 -46.84 -5.89 -29.61
N SER A 409 -46.91 -6.24 -28.33
CA SER A 409 -48.05 -5.89 -27.45
C SER A 409 -48.10 -4.38 -27.19
N PRO A 410 -49.27 -3.71 -27.21
CA PRO A 410 -49.39 -2.24 -27.05
C PRO A 410 -49.07 -1.68 -25.66
N ARG A 411 -48.46 -2.43 -24.75
CA ARG A 411 -48.15 -1.98 -23.38
C ARG A 411 -46.70 -1.56 -23.12
N ALA A 412 -45.87 -1.38 -24.15
CA ALA A 412 -44.52 -0.83 -23.99
C ALA A 412 -44.49 0.72 -24.02
N ARG A 413 -45.24 1.36 -23.10
CA ARG A 413 -45.07 2.78 -22.74
C ARG A 413 -44.66 2.82 -21.27
N ASN A 414 -43.37 2.62 -21.00
CA ASN A 414 -42.64 3.03 -19.78
C ASN A 414 -41.31 2.27 -19.66
N VAL A 415 -40.41 2.47 -20.61
CA VAL A 415 -39.00 2.11 -20.41
C VAL A 415 -38.24 3.43 -20.53
N GLY A 416 -37.60 3.85 -19.44
CA GLY A 416 -36.99 5.17 -19.27
C GLY A 416 -35.96 5.56 -20.33
N ASN A 417 -35.33 6.73 -20.15
CA ASN A 417 -34.39 7.37 -21.09
C ASN A 417 -33.54 6.37 -21.93
N PRO A 418 -33.70 6.33 -23.27
CA PRO A 418 -32.97 5.41 -24.16
C PRO A 418 -31.44 5.41 -23.98
N ALA A 419 -30.89 6.50 -23.43
CA ALA A 419 -29.47 6.62 -23.08
C ALA A 419 -28.99 5.56 -22.07
N ALA A 420 -29.87 5.06 -21.20
CA ALA A 420 -29.55 4.06 -20.18
C ALA A 420 -29.12 2.71 -20.78
N TYR A 421 -29.60 2.39 -21.98
CA TYR A 421 -29.45 1.08 -22.62
C TYR A 421 -28.42 1.08 -23.75
N ALA A 422 -27.96 2.26 -24.16
CA ALA A 422 -27.15 2.45 -25.35
C ALA A 422 -25.84 1.64 -25.33
N VAL A 423 -25.27 1.33 -24.16
CA VAL A 423 -24.00 0.57 -24.02
C VAL A 423 -24.21 -0.95 -24.10
N SER A 424 -25.35 -1.46 -23.62
CA SER A 424 -25.63 -2.90 -23.53
C SER A 424 -26.20 -3.52 -24.81
N PHE A 425 -26.69 -2.69 -25.73
CA PHE A 425 -27.33 -3.13 -26.98
C PHE A 425 -26.70 -2.47 -28.21
N PRO A 426 -25.39 -2.64 -28.46
CA PRO A 426 -24.79 -2.11 -29.67
C PRO A 426 -25.29 -2.93 -30.87
N ARG A 427 -25.88 -2.26 -31.87
CA ARG A 427 -26.39 -2.90 -33.12
C ARG A 427 -25.32 -2.95 -34.20
N GLU A 428 -24.47 -1.94 -34.23
CA GLU A 428 -23.40 -1.73 -35.20
C GLU A 428 -22.24 -0.97 -34.54
N ALA A 429 -21.06 -1.02 -35.16
CA ALA A 429 -19.91 -0.22 -34.73
C ALA A 429 -20.28 1.27 -34.70
N VAL A 430 -19.94 1.95 -33.62
CA VAL A 430 -20.21 3.39 -33.48
C VAL A 430 -18.97 4.16 -33.93
N ALA A 431 -19.16 5.17 -34.81
CA ALA A 431 -18.09 6.08 -35.19
C ALA A 431 -17.46 6.78 -33.97
N TRP A 432 -16.16 7.04 -34.02
CA TRP A 432 -15.39 7.60 -32.88
C TRP A 432 -15.97 8.92 -32.39
N GLU A 433 -16.30 9.83 -33.31
CA GLU A 433 -16.80 11.18 -33.05
C GLU A 433 -18.14 11.10 -32.31
N ARG A 434 -19.05 10.28 -32.81
CA ARG A 434 -20.37 10.04 -32.21
C ARG A 434 -20.27 9.42 -30.81
N TYR A 435 -19.32 8.52 -30.59
CA TYR A 435 -19.10 7.93 -29.26
C TYR A 435 -18.53 8.95 -28.28
N MET A 436 -17.57 9.77 -28.72
CA MET A 436 -16.96 10.81 -27.89
C MET A 436 -18.00 11.85 -27.44
N GLU A 437 -18.88 12.29 -28.34
CA GLU A 437 -20.01 13.18 -28.01
C GLU A 437 -20.93 12.55 -26.96
N TRP A 438 -21.32 11.29 -27.17
CA TRP A 438 -22.13 10.55 -26.21
C TRP A 438 -21.43 10.42 -24.85
N PHE A 439 -20.14 10.10 -24.83
CA PHE A 439 -19.36 9.89 -23.62
C PHE A 439 -19.23 11.18 -22.80
N ARG A 440 -18.93 12.30 -23.46
CA ARG A 440 -18.90 13.62 -22.81
C ARG A 440 -20.27 14.03 -22.27
N ALA A 441 -21.34 13.79 -23.03
CA ALA A 441 -22.70 14.06 -22.58
C ALA A 441 -23.06 13.23 -21.33
N ARG A 442 -22.59 11.98 -21.23
CA ARG A 442 -22.78 11.14 -20.04
C ARG A 442 -21.92 11.55 -18.85
N LEU A 443 -20.70 12.06 -19.07
CA LEU A 443 -19.88 12.60 -18.00
C LEU A 443 -20.45 13.91 -17.41
N ALA A 444 -21.15 14.69 -18.24
CA ALA A 444 -21.78 15.95 -17.83
C ALA A 444 -23.18 15.77 -17.20
N ASP A 445 -23.82 14.62 -17.42
CA ASP A 445 -25.18 14.35 -16.94
C ASP A 445 -25.16 13.93 -15.46
N PRO A 446 -25.79 14.69 -14.54
CA PRO A 446 -25.79 14.38 -13.10
C PRO A 446 -26.58 13.10 -12.76
N GLN A 447 -27.44 12.63 -13.66
CA GLN A 447 -28.13 11.34 -13.53
C GLN A 447 -27.34 10.18 -14.13
N SER A 448 -26.16 10.43 -14.69
CA SER A 448 -25.30 9.42 -15.30
C SER A 448 -24.03 9.23 -14.46
N ILE A 449 -23.88 8.03 -13.92
CA ILE A 449 -22.71 7.66 -13.11
C ILE A 449 -21.88 6.63 -13.88
N LEU A 450 -20.64 7.00 -14.19
CA LEU A 450 -19.68 6.13 -14.87
C LEU A 450 -18.52 5.78 -13.92
N TYR A 451 -18.23 4.48 -13.81
CA TYR A 451 -17.07 3.94 -13.10
C TYR A 451 -16.15 3.17 -14.04
N THR A 452 -14.85 3.40 -13.92
CA THR A 452 -13.80 2.63 -14.62
C THR A 452 -13.10 1.73 -13.61
N ALA A 453 -13.10 0.43 -13.88
CA ALA A 453 -12.32 -0.56 -13.15
C ALA A 453 -10.92 -0.64 -13.74
N MET A 454 -9.91 -0.64 -12.89
CA MET A 454 -8.50 -0.62 -13.26
C MET A 454 -7.80 -1.83 -12.66
N ASN A 455 -6.85 -2.39 -13.40
CA ASN A 455 -5.87 -3.28 -12.80
C ASN A 455 -4.80 -2.45 -12.08
N ARG A 456 -3.85 -3.13 -11.43
CA ARG A 456 -2.79 -2.47 -10.67
C ARG A 456 -1.71 -1.77 -11.48
N ARG A 457 -1.58 -2.11 -12.76
CA ARG A 457 -0.70 -1.39 -13.68
C ARG A 457 -1.30 -0.06 -14.13
N GLY A 458 -2.55 0.22 -13.72
CA GLY A 458 -3.30 1.36 -14.22
C GLY A 458 -3.92 1.09 -15.58
N ASP A 459 -3.99 -0.17 -16.03
CA ASP A 459 -4.71 -0.49 -17.27
C ASP A 459 -6.21 -0.53 -16.96
N PRO A 460 -7.04 0.18 -17.74
CA PRO A 460 -8.48 0.10 -17.59
C PRO A 460 -8.95 -1.31 -18.03
N MET A 461 -9.77 -1.95 -17.20
CA MET A 461 -10.24 -3.33 -17.37
C MET A 461 -11.69 -3.43 -17.82
N GLY A 462 -12.50 -2.43 -17.47
CA GLY A 462 -13.92 -2.40 -17.76
C GLY A 462 -14.56 -1.11 -17.24
N MET A 463 -15.78 -0.85 -17.69
CA MET A 463 -16.57 0.31 -17.30
C MET A 463 -17.97 -0.13 -16.87
N VAL A 464 -18.49 0.47 -15.80
CA VAL A 464 -19.89 0.35 -15.38
C VAL A 464 -20.56 1.70 -15.57
N HIS A 465 -21.72 1.69 -16.20
CA HIS A 465 -22.58 2.86 -16.37
C HIS A 465 -23.89 2.63 -15.63
N CYS A 466 -24.21 3.55 -14.73
CA CYS A 466 -25.42 3.56 -13.92
C CYS A 466 -26.23 4.82 -14.26
N GLN A 467 -27.37 4.67 -14.92
CA GLN A 467 -28.32 5.76 -15.14
C GLN A 467 -29.31 5.81 -13.99
N LEU A 468 -29.37 6.93 -13.28
CA LEU A 468 -30.24 7.18 -12.15
C LEU A 468 -31.65 7.59 -12.58
N ASP A 469 -32.65 7.10 -11.86
CA ASP A 469 -34.04 7.53 -11.91
C ASP A 469 -34.63 7.51 -10.48
N GLY A 470 -34.43 8.61 -9.76
CA GLY A 470 -34.83 8.76 -8.36
C GLY A 470 -34.15 7.73 -7.43
N THR A 471 -34.94 6.79 -6.90
CA THR A 471 -34.44 5.69 -6.05
C THR A 471 -34.12 4.41 -6.84
N ARG A 472 -34.19 4.46 -8.17
CA ARG A 472 -33.81 3.37 -9.05
C ARG A 472 -32.60 3.75 -9.89
N ALA A 473 -31.87 2.75 -10.37
CA ALA A 473 -30.85 2.94 -11.39
C ALA A 473 -30.83 1.77 -12.38
N VAL A 474 -30.49 2.06 -13.64
CA VAL A 474 -30.23 1.05 -14.66
C VAL A 474 -28.72 0.87 -14.78
N LEU A 475 -28.22 -0.35 -14.55
CA LEU A 475 -26.81 -0.69 -14.62
C LEU A 475 -26.46 -1.42 -15.92
N SER A 476 -25.39 -0.96 -16.56
CA SER A 476 -24.75 -1.61 -17.71
C SER A 476 -23.25 -1.76 -17.48
N ILE A 477 -22.64 -2.79 -18.06
CA ILE A 477 -21.22 -3.07 -17.91
C ILE A 477 -20.59 -3.42 -19.26
N ASN A 478 -19.37 -2.96 -19.47
CA ASN A 478 -18.46 -3.46 -20.50
C ASN A 478 -17.14 -3.90 -19.85
N VAL A 479 -16.57 -5.03 -20.29
CA VAL A 479 -15.28 -5.54 -19.84
C VAL A 479 -14.37 -5.66 -21.05
N GLY A 480 -13.16 -5.10 -20.96
CA GLY A 480 -12.18 -5.16 -22.03
C GLY A 480 -11.83 -6.60 -22.42
N SER A 481 -11.65 -6.84 -23.72
CA SER A 481 -11.48 -8.16 -24.32
C SER A 481 -10.42 -9.02 -23.61
N ALA A 482 -9.25 -8.42 -23.31
CA ALA A 482 -8.14 -9.06 -22.58
C ALA A 482 -8.47 -9.55 -21.16
N PHE A 483 -9.57 -9.06 -20.58
CA PHE A 483 -10.00 -9.30 -19.20
C PHE A 483 -11.29 -10.13 -19.07
N ARG A 484 -11.92 -10.50 -20.20
CA ARG A 484 -13.11 -11.37 -20.23
C ARG A 484 -12.77 -12.81 -19.82
N GLY A 485 -13.79 -13.59 -19.43
CA GLY A 485 -13.64 -15.00 -19.07
C GLY A 485 -12.96 -15.31 -17.73
N LYS A 486 -12.28 -14.32 -17.11
CA LYS A 486 -11.49 -14.48 -15.87
C LYS A 486 -12.24 -14.12 -14.57
N GLY A 487 -13.58 -14.02 -14.63
CA GLY A 487 -14.42 -13.62 -13.49
C GLY A 487 -14.38 -12.13 -13.12
N ASN A 488 -13.63 -11.30 -13.86
CA ASN A 488 -13.49 -9.86 -13.58
C ASN A 488 -14.82 -9.10 -13.62
N GLY A 489 -15.71 -9.42 -14.57
CA GLY A 489 -16.99 -8.73 -14.71
C GLY A 489 -17.84 -8.75 -13.42
N ARG A 490 -17.88 -9.88 -12.71
CA ARG A 490 -18.58 -9.99 -11.42
C ARG A 490 -17.96 -9.08 -10.37
N LYS A 491 -16.62 -9.08 -10.25
CA LYS A 491 -15.90 -8.23 -9.29
C LYS A 491 -16.16 -6.74 -9.56
N ILE A 492 -16.13 -6.34 -10.83
CA ILE A 492 -16.41 -4.96 -11.28
C ILE A 492 -17.84 -4.55 -10.92
N VAL A 493 -18.84 -5.39 -11.24
CA VAL A 493 -20.26 -5.10 -10.93
C VAL A 493 -20.51 -4.97 -9.43
N LEU A 494 -19.97 -5.89 -8.63
CA LEU A 494 -20.15 -5.85 -7.17
C LEU A 494 -19.59 -4.56 -6.56
N LEU A 495 -18.38 -4.16 -6.93
CA LEU A 495 -17.79 -2.91 -6.46
C LEU A 495 -18.61 -1.68 -6.91
N ALA A 496 -19.12 -1.68 -8.14
CA ALA A 496 -19.91 -0.56 -8.65
C ALA A 496 -21.29 -0.45 -7.97
N ILE A 497 -21.93 -1.58 -7.65
CA ILE A 497 -23.21 -1.62 -6.92
C ILE A 497 -23.03 -1.07 -5.51
N GLU A 498 -22.01 -1.55 -4.80
CA GLU A 498 -21.67 -1.10 -3.46
C GLU A 498 -21.44 0.42 -3.45
N GLU A 499 -20.63 0.91 -4.38
CA GLU A 499 -20.36 2.33 -4.54
C GLU A 499 -21.62 3.14 -4.89
N LEU A 500 -22.49 2.62 -5.76
CA LEU A 500 -23.72 3.28 -6.17
C LEU A 500 -24.71 3.41 -5.01
N PHE A 501 -24.99 2.33 -4.30
CA PHE A 501 -25.91 2.32 -3.16
C PHE A 501 -25.44 3.22 -2.02
N ARG A 502 -24.14 3.40 -1.89
CA ARG A 502 -23.50 4.22 -0.87
C ARG A 502 -23.52 5.72 -1.20
N THR A 503 -23.34 6.07 -2.47
CA THR A 503 -23.15 7.47 -2.92
C THR A 503 -24.42 8.11 -3.47
N SER A 504 -25.50 7.35 -3.63
CA SER A 504 -26.76 7.83 -4.20
C SER A 504 -27.97 7.41 -3.38
N GLY A 505 -29.13 8.01 -3.65
CA GLY A 505 -30.41 7.62 -3.06
C GLY A 505 -31.00 6.31 -3.64
N VAL A 506 -30.25 5.59 -4.46
CA VAL A 506 -30.71 4.37 -5.13
C VAL A 506 -30.95 3.26 -4.12
N ARG A 507 -32.11 2.61 -4.25
CA ARG A 507 -32.54 1.44 -3.46
C ARG A 507 -32.75 0.21 -4.33
N THR A 508 -32.91 0.39 -5.64
CA THR A 508 -33.14 -0.70 -6.59
C THR A 508 -32.29 -0.50 -7.84
N ILE A 509 -31.62 -1.55 -8.29
CA ILE A 509 -30.83 -1.54 -9.53
C ILE A 509 -31.46 -2.53 -10.50
N ASP A 510 -31.85 -2.03 -11.66
CA ASP A 510 -32.33 -2.80 -12.80
C ASP A 510 -31.16 -3.07 -13.77
N ALA A 511 -31.12 -4.26 -14.36
CA ALA A 511 -30.18 -4.60 -15.43
C ALA A 511 -30.91 -5.38 -16.52
N PHE A 512 -30.66 -5.02 -17.78
CA PHE A 512 -31.31 -5.63 -18.94
C PHE A 512 -30.28 -6.37 -19.77
N VAL A 513 -30.48 -7.67 -19.92
CA VAL A 513 -29.51 -8.58 -20.54
C VAL A 513 -30.17 -9.32 -21.70
N ARG A 514 -29.61 -9.20 -22.91
CA ARG A 514 -30.06 -10.00 -24.08
C ARG A 514 -30.13 -11.48 -23.70
N ILE A 515 -31.19 -12.18 -24.13
CA ILE A 515 -31.38 -13.61 -23.82
C ILE A 515 -30.21 -14.47 -24.36
N SER A 516 -29.61 -14.05 -25.47
CA SER A 516 -28.44 -14.70 -26.07
C SER A 516 -27.12 -14.47 -25.29
N ASN A 517 -27.05 -13.46 -24.40
CA ASN A 517 -25.82 -13.09 -23.68
C ASN A 517 -25.59 -13.95 -22.43
N ARG A 518 -25.29 -15.24 -22.64
CA ARG A 518 -25.00 -16.20 -21.56
C ARG A 518 -23.94 -15.73 -20.55
N PRO A 519 -22.84 -15.06 -20.95
CA PRO A 519 -21.86 -14.52 -19.99
C PRO A 519 -22.47 -13.48 -19.03
N SER A 520 -23.28 -12.55 -19.53
CA SER A 520 -23.90 -11.52 -18.70
C SER A 520 -25.02 -12.08 -17.82
N ILE A 521 -25.79 -13.05 -18.34
CA ILE A 521 -26.79 -13.79 -17.54
C ILE A 521 -26.13 -14.38 -16.28
N ARG A 522 -25.05 -15.16 -16.47
CA ARG A 522 -24.31 -15.76 -15.35
C ARG A 522 -23.70 -14.72 -14.41
N LEU A 523 -23.26 -13.58 -14.95
CA LEU A 523 -22.68 -12.48 -14.18
C LEU A 523 -23.71 -11.88 -13.23
N PHE A 524 -24.91 -11.53 -13.73
CA PHE A 524 -25.93 -10.87 -12.93
C PHE A 524 -26.57 -11.82 -11.89
N GLU A 525 -26.82 -13.08 -12.27
CA GLU A 525 -27.29 -14.11 -11.34
C GLU A 525 -26.28 -14.33 -10.19
N ARG A 526 -24.99 -14.46 -10.51
CA ARG A 526 -23.92 -14.61 -9.48
C ARG A 526 -23.61 -13.33 -8.71
N ALA A 527 -24.06 -12.18 -9.19
CA ALA A 527 -23.99 -10.90 -8.49
C ALA A 527 -25.21 -10.67 -7.58
N GLY A 528 -26.13 -11.64 -7.49
CA GLY A 528 -27.27 -11.60 -6.57
C GLY A 528 -28.52 -10.92 -7.15
N PHE A 529 -28.55 -10.58 -8.44
CA PHE A 529 -29.75 -10.06 -9.07
C PHE A 529 -30.79 -11.18 -9.25
N ARG A 530 -32.05 -10.84 -9.05
CA ARG A 530 -33.17 -11.73 -9.29
C ARG A 530 -33.75 -11.48 -10.68
N LYS A 531 -34.01 -12.54 -11.42
CA LYS A 531 -34.75 -12.47 -12.69
C LYS A 531 -36.21 -12.15 -12.39
N VAL A 532 -36.72 -11.07 -12.98
CA VAL A 532 -38.11 -10.64 -12.79
C VAL A 532 -38.98 -10.96 -14.00
N GLY A 533 -38.43 -10.91 -15.22
CA GLY A 533 -39.20 -11.20 -16.43
C GLY A 533 -38.39 -11.00 -17.70
N ILE A 534 -39.06 -11.13 -18.84
CA ILE A 534 -38.54 -10.78 -20.16
C ILE A 534 -39.29 -9.54 -20.65
N GLU A 535 -38.55 -8.53 -21.09
CA GLU A 535 -39.09 -7.27 -21.61
C GLU A 535 -38.47 -6.97 -22.99
N THR A 536 -39.18 -6.20 -23.81
CA THR A 536 -38.65 -5.75 -25.10
C THR A 536 -37.93 -4.42 -24.90
N VAL A 537 -36.60 -4.42 -25.05
CA VAL A 537 -35.73 -3.24 -24.93
C VAL A 537 -35.14 -2.94 -26.30
N LEU A 538 -35.40 -1.74 -26.82
CA LEU A 538 -34.93 -1.33 -28.16
C LEU A 538 -35.22 -2.37 -29.26
N GLY A 539 -36.41 -2.98 -29.23
CA GLY A 539 -36.84 -3.98 -30.22
C GLY A 539 -36.27 -5.39 -30.05
N GLU A 540 -35.49 -5.65 -29.00
CA GLU A 540 -34.95 -6.98 -28.70
C GLU A 540 -35.48 -7.52 -27.37
N GLN A 541 -35.57 -8.85 -27.25
CA GLN A 541 -35.94 -9.49 -25.99
C GLN A 541 -34.76 -9.49 -25.01
N ALA A 542 -34.99 -8.93 -23.82
CA ALA A 542 -34.03 -8.85 -22.75
C ALA A 542 -34.62 -9.40 -21.45
N ILE A 543 -33.80 -10.13 -20.69
CA ILE A 543 -34.12 -10.51 -19.32
C ILE A 543 -33.92 -9.29 -18.44
N ARG A 544 -34.95 -8.94 -17.67
CA ARG A 544 -34.87 -7.92 -16.63
C ARG A 544 -34.44 -8.56 -15.31
N TYR A 545 -33.29 -8.09 -14.83
CA TYR A 545 -32.71 -8.42 -13.54
C TYR A 545 -32.91 -7.26 -12.56
N VAL A 546 -33.23 -7.57 -11.31
CA VAL A 546 -33.43 -6.58 -10.26
C VAL A 546 -32.63 -6.95 -9.01
N LEU A 547 -31.92 -5.97 -8.46
CA LEU A 547 -31.26 -6.04 -7.17
C LEU A 547 -31.82 -4.95 -6.25
N HIS A 548 -32.22 -5.33 -5.04
CA HIS A 548 -32.64 -4.39 -4.01
C HIS A 548 -31.50 -4.18 -3.01
N LYS A 549 -31.35 -2.94 -2.53
CA LYS A 549 -30.42 -2.60 -1.46
C LYS A 549 -30.84 -3.35 -0.18
N SER A 550 -29.99 -4.23 0.31
CA SER A 550 -30.21 -4.93 1.58
C SER A 550 -29.95 -4.02 2.77
N VAL A 551 -30.65 -4.24 3.88
CA VAL A 551 -30.41 -3.56 5.16
C VAL A 551 -28.99 -3.92 5.62
N GLY A 552 -28.07 -2.96 5.65
CA GLY A 552 -26.66 -3.17 6.02
C GLY A 552 -25.63 -3.06 4.90
N MET A 553 -26.04 -2.69 3.66
CA MET A 553 -25.16 -2.29 2.56
C MET A 553 -25.00 -0.77 2.44
#